data_AF-A2F1R7-F1
#
_entry.id   AF-A2F1R7-F1
#
_cell.length_a   1.000
_cell.length_b   1.000
_cell.length_c   1.000
_cell.angle_alpha   90.00
_cell.angle_beta   90.00
_cell.angle_gamma   90.00
#
_symmetry.space_group_name_H-M   'P 1'
#
loop_
_entity.id
_entity.type
_entity.pdbx_description
1 polymer ?
#
loop_
_entity_poly.entity_id
_entity_poly.type
_entity_poly.pdbx_seq_one_letter_code
_entity_poly.pdbx_strand_id
1 'polypeptide(L)'
;MNTTNIRVNLKLDYNYRSNYTIKYVVSTSKVSARSSFTKLQEKATETEQQLDISHDSKPGHYYIGIKLEFENDENQEPFVSKEIDFEKSLSALSIGRRTLTDGGYSAKQGYTVILQPMAENSNTHVYAKFGNNQFTFFKNNTIGINFNESGVIYVNGSANINCIVMSISSIKNDDSVIMIGNGEFSAGNMENVDFNMESAKNYLFVLSSFDGKGQSSLDGDIDEDALELVRYNADGTKIVNSQPSRKLLAGSSQPDNIDIYSMKNYNDEYKFSYNFKTTNSNDKERIIINSKFGTHNMASEPDAVKVQESSPTPGNKGGNTALIAAVVAVIVIIVIVCVIVFFVMKKKKQAKRNDSEEGDVHEDESFDRANAV
;
A
#
# COMPACT_ATOMS: atom_id res chain seq x y z
N MET A 1 -24.65 15.23 -11.95
CA MET A 1 -24.17 14.38 -10.85
C MET A 1 -24.49 12.95 -11.24
N ASN A 2 -23.53 12.03 -11.17
CA ASN A 2 -23.80 10.63 -11.47
C ASN A 2 -24.39 10.00 -10.20
N THR A 3 -25.71 9.87 -10.15
CA THR A 3 -26.37 9.14 -9.08
C THR A 3 -26.07 7.66 -9.29
N THR A 4 -25.58 6.98 -8.26
CA THR A 4 -25.35 5.54 -8.33
C THR A 4 -26.33 4.81 -7.44
N ASN A 5 -26.84 3.68 -7.94
CA ASN A 5 -27.80 2.85 -7.23
C ASN A 5 -27.05 1.72 -6.55
N ILE A 6 -27.12 1.67 -5.23
CA ILE A 6 -26.59 0.58 -4.44
C ILE A 6 -27.71 -0.44 -4.24
N ARG A 7 -27.50 -1.65 -4.74
CA ARG A 7 -28.45 -2.75 -4.59
C ARG A 7 -28.20 -3.52 -3.30
N VAL A 8 -29.20 -3.55 -2.42
CA VAL A 8 -29.19 -4.26 -1.15
C VAL A 8 -30.19 -5.40 -1.22
N ASN A 9 -29.71 -6.62 -1.00
CA ASN A 9 -30.57 -7.79 -0.79
C ASN A 9 -30.70 -8.01 0.72
N LEU A 10 -31.91 -7.76 1.23
CA LEU A 10 -32.25 -7.98 2.63
C LEU A 10 -32.98 -9.32 2.75
N LYS A 11 -32.56 -10.15 3.70
CA LYS A 11 -33.21 -11.40 4.06
C LYS A 11 -33.43 -11.46 5.56
N LEU A 12 -34.67 -11.70 5.97
CA LEU A 12 -35.06 -11.94 7.34
C LEU A 12 -35.01 -13.44 7.61
N ASP A 13 -34.32 -13.83 8.68
CA ASP A 13 -34.21 -15.23 9.10
C ASP A 13 -35.54 -15.78 9.64
N TYR A 14 -36.48 -14.90 9.99
CA TYR A 14 -37.81 -15.27 10.49
C TYR A 14 -38.91 -14.52 9.75
N ASN A 15 -40.04 -15.21 9.56
CA ASN A 15 -41.25 -14.60 9.05
C ASN A 15 -41.98 -13.88 10.20
N TYR A 16 -41.66 -12.60 10.36
CA TYR A 16 -42.42 -11.72 11.25
C TYR A 16 -43.78 -11.46 10.60
N ARG A 17 -44.87 -11.93 11.23
CA ARG A 17 -46.25 -11.69 10.76
C ARG A 17 -46.71 -10.23 10.94
N SER A 18 -45.77 -9.30 11.09
CA SER A 18 -45.99 -7.88 11.29
C SER A 18 -45.36 -7.10 10.14
N ASN A 19 -46.01 -6.00 9.78
CA ASN A 19 -45.42 -5.06 8.84
C ASN A 19 -44.19 -4.40 9.47
N TYR A 20 -43.22 -4.05 8.64
CA TYR A 20 -42.05 -3.31 9.08
C TYR A 20 -41.67 -2.19 8.11
N THR A 21 -40.97 -1.20 8.65
CA THR A 21 -40.38 -0.08 7.89
C THR A 21 -38.90 -0.32 7.73
N ILE A 22 -38.40 -0.17 6.51
CA ILE A 22 -36.98 -0.28 6.19
C ILE A 22 -36.38 1.12 6.15
N LYS A 23 -35.32 1.33 6.92
CA LYS A 23 -34.53 2.56 6.93
C LYS A 23 -33.08 2.27 6.58
N TYR A 24 -32.41 3.24 5.96
CA TYR A 24 -31.03 3.13 5.54
C TYR A 24 -30.21 4.35 5.90
N VAL A 25 -28.89 4.19 5.93
CA VAL A 25 -27.93 5.30 5.98
C VAL A 25 -26.70 4.91 5.20
N VAL A 26 -26.16 5.85 4.42
CA VAL A 26 -24.86 5.72 3.75
C VAL A 26 -23.95 6.79 4.32
N SER A 27 -22.78 6.39 4.83
CA SER A 27 -21.89 7.28 5.57
C SER A 27 -20.44 6.94 5.27
N THR A 28 -19.55 7.94 5.23
CA THR A 28 -18.09 7.74 5.11
C THR A 28 -17.44 7.32 6.44
N SER A 29 -18.22 7.28 7.52
CA SER A 29 -17.81 6.85 8.87
C SER A 29 -18.65 5.66 9.33
N LYS A 30 -18.09 4.83 10.23
CA LYS A 30 -18.78 3.68 10.80
C LYS A 30 -20.18 4.05 11.29
N VAL A 31 -21.16 3.28 10.87
CA VAL A 31 -22.57 3.45 11.22
C VAL A 31 -22.90 2.63 12.46
N SER A 32 -23.79 3.14 13.31
CA SER A 32 -24.33 2.41 14.45
C SER A 32 -25.86 2.45 14.45
N ALA A 33 -26.51 1.66 15.31
CA ALA A 33 -27.96 1.68 15.50
C ALA A 33 -28.51 3.07 15.91
N ARG A 34 -27.65 3.97 16.44
CA ARG A 34 -27.99 5.34 16.85
C ARG A 34 -27.78 6.40 15.76
N SER A 35 -27.27 6.01 14.58
CA SER A 35 -27.10 6.92 13.46
C SER A 35 -28.45 7.47 12.97
N SER A 36 -28.43 8.57 12.21
CA SER A 36 -29.64 9.09 11.58
C SER A 36 -29.95 8.28 10.32
N PHE A 37 -31.09 7.60 10.28
CA PHE A 37 -31.51 6.79 9.13
C PHE A 37 -32.62 7.49 8.33
N THR A 38 -32.53 7.36 7.01
CA THR A 38 -33.55 7.78 6.06
C THR A 38 -34.51 6.63 5.79
N LYS A 39 -35.80 6.92 5.73
CA LYS A 39 -36.83 5.92 5.42
C LYS A 39 -36.75 5.53 3.93
N LEU A 40 -36.70 4.21 3.66
CA LEU A 40 -36.59 3.66 2.31
C LEU A 40 -37.92 3.07 1.82
N GLN A 41 -38.57 2.27 2.65
CA GLN A 41 -39.82 1.57 2.32
C GLN A 41 -40.69 1.41 3.57
N GLU A 42 -41.99 1.58 3.42
CA GLU A 42 -42.98 1.38 4.49
C GLU A 42 -43.77 0.09 4.26
N LYS A 43 -44.22 -0.50 5.38
CA LYS A 43 -45.13 -1.65 5.41
C LYS A 43 -44.67 -2.83 4.56
N ALA A 44 -43.38 -3.11 4.58
CA ALA A 44 -42.84 -4.33 4.00
C ALA A 44 -43.36 -5.55 4.77
N THR A 45 -43.64 -6.63 4.03
CA THR A 45 -44.22 -7.88 4.58
C THR A 45 -43.47 -9.13 4.14
N GLU A 46 -42.65 -9.06 3.09
CA GLU A 46 -41.92 -10.21 2.59
C GLU A 46 -40.63 -10.40 3.38
N THR A 47 -40.17 -11.64 3.50
CA THR A 47 -38.92 -11.99 4.19
C THR A 47 -37.67 -11.70 3.38
N GLU A 48 -37.81 -11.55 2.06
CA GLU A 48 -36.72 -11.17 1.16
C GLU A 48 -37.11 -9.88 0.44
N GLN A 49 -36.22 -8.90 0.42
CA GLN A 49 -36.44 -7.61 -0.24
C GLN A 49 -35.20 -7.29 -1.07
N GLN A 50 -35.41 -6.81 -2.28
CA GLN A 50 -34.36 -6.23 -3.12
C GLN A 50 -34.60 -4.73 -3.20
N LEU A 51 -33.64 -3.97 -2.69
CA LEU A 51 -33.76 -2.53 -2.48
C LEU A 51 -32.68 -1.83 -3.30
N ASP A 52 -33.07 -0.80 -4.06
CA ASP A 52 -32.11 0.06 -4.76
C ASP A 52 -32.03 1.40 -4.00
N ILE A 53 -30.87 1.68 -3.41
CA ILE A 53 -30.59 2.92 -2.68
C ILE A 53 -29.89 3.87 -3.64
N SER A 54 -30.60 4.91 -4.09
CA SER A 54 -29.97 6.00 -4.84
C SER A 54 -29.10 6.83 -3.89
N HIS A 55 -27.82 6.91 -4.20
CA HIS A 55 -26.88 7.76 -3.49
C HIS A 55 -26.05 8.54 -4.51
N ASP A 56 -25.95 9.86 -4.30
CA ASP A 56 -24.96 10.70 -4.98
C ASP A 56 -23.58 10.42 -4.39
N SER A 57 -23.14 9.19 -4.61
CA SER A 57 -21.88 8.65 -4.14
C SER A 57 -20.79 9.24 -5.00
N LYS A 58 -19.87 9.98 -4.36
CA LYS A 58 -18.54 10.09 -4.94
C LYS A 58 -17.85 8.73 -4.75
N PRO A 59 -16.87 8.40 -5.58
CA PRO A 59 -16.05 7.24 -5.29
C PRO A 59 -15.37 7.37 -3.91
N GLY A 60 -15.36 6.29 -3.13
CA GLY A 60 -14.89 6.34 -1.76
C GLY A 60 -15.28 5.12 -0.94
N HIS A 61 -14.87 5.17 0.32
CA HIS A 61 -15.17 4.14 1.30
C HIS A 61 -16.43 4.52 2.07
N TYR A 62 -17.41 3.62 2.09
CA TYR A 62 -18.70 3.89 2.72
C TYR A 62 -19.12 2.74 3.63
N TYR A 63 -19.92 3.10 4.61
CA TYR A 63 -20.67 2.19 5.46
C TYR A 63 -22.14 2.35 5.10
N ILE A 64 -22.79 1.24 4.76
CA ILE A 64 -24.24 1.17 4.61
C ILE A 64 -24.80 0.54 5.87
N GLY A 65 -25.70 1.23 6.54
CA GLY A 65 -26.52 0.66 7.61
C GLY A 65 -27.95 0.44 7.14
N ILE A 66 -28.54 -0.69 7.52
CA ILE A 66 -29.97 -0.97 7.38
C ILE A 66 -30.55 -1.18 8.78
N LYS A 67 -31.68 -0.52 9.05
CA LYS A 67 -32.42 -0.60 10.30
C LYS A 67 -33.88 -0.93 10.00
N LEU A 68 -34.48 -1.84 10.75
CA LEU A 68 -35.90 -2.18 10.63
C LEU A 68 -36.66 -1.69 11.85
N GLU A 69 -37.90 -1.24 11.62
CA GLU A 69 -38.84 -0.85 12.67
C GLU A 69 -40.16 -1.59 12.46
N PHE A 70 -40.53 -2.47 13.41
CA PHE A 70 -41.74 -3.28 13.34
C PHE A 70 -42.93 -2.54 13.99
N GLU A 71 -44.12 -2.62 13.38
CA GLU A 71 -45.31 -1.90 13.87
C GLU A 71 -45.76 -2.30 15.29
N ASN A 72 -45.44 -3.52 15.75
CA ASN A 72 -45.93 -4.09 17.00
C ASN A 72 -44.84 -4.36 18.05
N ASP A 73 -43.59 -3.95 17.81
CA ASP A 73 -42.48 -4.19 18.73
C ASP A 73 -41.56 -2.96 18.80
N GLU A 74 -41.89 -2.04 19.72
CA GLU A 74 -41.10 -0.82 19.94
C GLU A 74 -39.71 -1.11 20.53
N ASN A 75 -39.47 -2.33 21.02
CA ASN A 75 -38.23 -2.69 21.71
C ASN A 75 -37.23 -3.43 20.81
N GLN A 76 -37.61 -3.84 19.60
CA GLN A 76 -36.73 -4.51 18.66
C GLN A 76 -36.51 -3.71 17.38
N GLU A 77 -35.34 -3.08 17.32
CA GLU A 77 -34.85 -2.38 16.13
C GLU A 77 -33.59 -3.07 15.58
N PRO A 78 -33.73 -4.21 14.88
CA PRO A 78 -32.57 -4.89 14.36
C PRO A 78 -31.83 -4.00 13.35
N PHE A 79 -30.51 -4.04 13.47
CA PHE A 79 -29.59 -3.21 12.71
C PHE A 79 -28.44 -4.05 12.17
N VAL A 80 -28.10 -3.85 10.90
CA VAL A 80 -26.92 -4.41 10.26
C VAL A 80 -26.16 -3.30 9.54
N SER A 81 -24.84 -3.40 9.52
CA SER A 81 -24.03 -2.54 8.66
C SER A 81 -23.03 -3.34 7.86
N LYS A 82 -22.71 -2.84 6.67
CA LYS A 82 -21.71 -3.40 5.78
C LYS A 82 -20.84 -2.29 5.22
N GLU A 83 -19.56 -2.57 5.19
CA GLU A 83 -18.56 -1.75 4.54
C GLU A 83 -18.60 -2.00 3.03
N ILE A 84 -18.60 -0.93 2.23
CA ILE A 84 -18.58 -1.00 0.78
C ILE A 84 -17.55 0.00 0.24
N ASP A 85 -16.71 -0.49 -0.67
CA ASP A 85 -15.84 0.36 -1.48
C ASP A 85 -16.59 0.73 -2.76
N PHE A 86 -17.00 2.00 -2.87
CA PHE A 86 -17.52 2.54 -4.11
C PHE A 86 -16.33 2.93 -4.99
N GLU A 87 -15.84 1.98 -5.80
CA GLU A 87 -14.62 2.20 -6.58
C GLU A 87 -14.80 3.31 -7.63
N LYS A 88 -13.77 4.13 -7.78
CA LYS A 88 -13.64 5.03 -8.93
C LYS A 88 -13.70 4.18 -10.20
N SER A 89 -14.31 4.70 -11.26
CA SER A 89 -14.20 4.09 -12.59
C SER A 89 -12.73 3.79 -12.87
N LEU A 90 -12.41 2.50 -13.07
CA LEU A 90 -11.03 2.08 -13.26
C LEU A 90 -10.57 2.47 -14.66
N SER A 91 -9.47 3.22 -14.71
CA SER A 91 -8.80 3.54 -15.97
C SER A 91 -7.81 2.44 -16.32
N ALA A 92 -7.85 1.91 -17.53
CA ALA A 92 -6.89 0.90 -17.95
C ALA A 92 -5.48 1.50 -18.08
N LEU A 93 -4.50 0.94 -17.34
CA LEU A 93 -3.11 1.26 -17.58
C LEU A 93 -2.68 0.70 -18.93
N SER A 94 -1.98 1.53 -19.70
CA SER A 94 -1.39 1.16 -20.97
C SER A 94 0.12 1.36 -20.91
N ILE A 95 0.85 0.52 -21.65
CA ILE A 95 2.31 0.52 -21.70
C ILE A 95 2.84 1.88 -22.13
N GLY A 96 3.93 2.30 -21.51
CA GLY A 96 4.54 3.61 -21.70
C GLY A 96 4.48 4.49 -20.45
N ARG A 97 4.73 5.78 -20.64
CA ARG A 97 4.68 6.77 -19.54
C ARG A 97 3.26 7.25 -19.31
N ARG A 98 2.83 7.34 -18.05
CA ARG A 98 1.48 7.81 -17.69
C ARG A 98 1.55 8.74 -16.50
N THR A 99 0.63 9.71 -16.47
CA THR A 99 0.40 10.55 -15.29
C THR A 99 -0.88 10.07 -14.62
N LEU A 100 -0.75 9.59 -13.40
CA LEU A 100 -1.86 9.14 -12.57
C LEU A 100 -2.36 10.32 -11.73
N THR A 101 -3.65 10.60 -11.82
CA THR A 101 -4.40 11.53 -10.97
C THR A 101 -5.31 10.75 -10.00
N ASP A 102 -6.03 11.47 -9.12
CA ASP A 102 -7.02 10.89 -8.20
C ASP A 102 -7.95 9.87 -8.90
N GLY A 103 -7.77 8.57 -8.61
CA GLY A 103 -8.22 7.54 -9.55
C GLY A 103 -7.92 6.11 -9.12
N GLY A 104 -8.63 5.16 -9.73
CA GLY A 104 -8.25 3.75 -9.73
C GLY A 104 -7.76 3.37 -11.13
N TYR A 105 -6.69 2.59 -11.21
CA TYR A 105 -6.03 2.24 -12.46
C TYR A 105 -5.80 0.74 -12.55
N SER A 106 -6.47 0.06 -13.48
CA SER A 106 -6.33 -1.39 -13.65
C SER A 106 -5.04 -1.73 -14.41
N ALA A 107 -4.17 -2.50 -13.79
CA ALA A 107 -2.97 -3.07 -14.40
C ALA A 107 -3.24 -4.52 -14.82
N LYS A 108 -2.76 -4.91 -15.99
CA LYS A 108 -2.85 -6.30 -16.46
C LYS A 108 -1.78 -7.15 -15.81
N GLN A 109 -2.06 -8.46 -15.69
CA GLN A 109 -1.03 -9.44 -15.42
C GLN A 109 0.15 -9.29 -16.39
N GLY A 110 1.36 -9.42 -15.86
CA GLY A 110 2.61 -9.32 -16.58
C GLY A 110 3.16 -7.90 -16.71
N TYR A 111 2.45 -6.89 -16.19
CA TYR A 111 2.92 -5.50 -16.19
C TYR A 111 3.91 -5.24 -15.06
N THR A 112 4.93 -4.44 -15.36
CA THR A 112 5.79 -3.79 -14.37
C THR A 112 5.45 -2.31 -14.35
N VAL A 113 5.10 -1.76 -13.19
CA VAL A 113 4.78 -0.33 -13.01
C VAL A 113 5.79 0.30 -12.05
N ILE A 114 6.47 1.34 -12.51
CA ILE A 114 7.39 2.15 -11.70
C ILE A 114 6.73 3.49 -11.40
N LEU A 115 6.52 3.80 -10.12
CA LEU A 115 5.88 5.04 -9.67
C LEU A 115 6.93 6.08 -9.24
N GLN A 116 6.77 7.32 -9.68
CA GLN A 116 7.58 8.45 -9.22
C GLN A 116 7.39 8.67 -7.71
N PRO A 117 8.45 8.98 -6.94
CA PRO A 117 8.33 9.39 -5.56
C PRO A 117 7.34 10.54 -5.41
N MET A 118 6.44 10.43 -4.44
CA MET A 118 5.58 11.55 -4.08
C MET A 118 6.39 12.64 -3.39
N ALA A 119 6.03 13.91 -3.62
CA ALA A 119 6.58 15.04 -2.88
C ALA A 119 6.33 14.87 -1.36
N GLU A 120 7.30 15.24 -0.53
CA GLU A 120 7.26 14.99 0.93
C GLU A 120 6.01 15.52 1.62
N ASN A 121 5.53 16.68 1.17
CA ASN A 121 4.37 17.37 1.73
C ASN A 121 3.04 17.03 1.02
N SER A 122 3.03 15.97 0.20
CA SER A 122 1.82 15.54 -0.48
C SER A 122 0.86 14.84 0.48
N ASN A 123 -0.41 15.25 0.43
CA ASN A 123 -1.53 14.51 1.03
C ASN A 123 -2.01 13.36 0.15
N THR A 124 -1.29 13.05 -0.93
CA THR A 124 -1.62 11.95 -1.81
C THR A 124 -1.17 10.62 -1.21
N HIS A 125 -2.06 9.65 -1.28
CA HIS A 125 -1.85 8.28 -0.82
C HIS A 125 -1.97 7.37 -2.02
N VAL A 126 -0.99 6.50 -2.21
CA VAL A 126 -1.02 5.49 -3.27
C VAL A 126 -0.95 4.12 -2.63
N TYR A 127 -1.77 3.20 -3.13
CA TYR A 127 -1.69 1.79 -2.78
C TYR A 127 -2.07 0.94 -3.98
N ALA A 128 -1.62 -0.30 -4.01
CA ALA A 128 -2.06 -1.29 -4.99
C ALA A 128 -2.87 -2.39 -4.31
N LYS A 129 -3.85 -2.94 -5.04
CA LYS A 129 -4.59 -4.14 -4.68
C LYS A 129 -4.31 -5.24 -5.72
N PHE A 130 -4.03 -6.44 -5.24
CA PHE A 130 -3.84 -7.67 -6.03
C PHE A 130 -4.64 -8.76 -5.33
N GLY A 131 -5.62 -9.34 -6.02
CA GLY A 131 -6.59 -10.22 -5.38
C GLY A 131 -7.22 -9.58 -4.15
N ASN A 132 -7.00 -10.18 -2.97
CA ASN A 132 -7.47 -9.67 -1.68
C ASN A 132 -6.42 -8.88 -0.88
N ASN A 133 -5.19 -8.76 -1.38
CA ASN A 133 -4.08 -8.10 -0.68
C ASN A 133 -3.99 -6.62 -1.05
N GLN A 134 -3.71 -5.78 -0.05
CA GLN A 134 -3.50 -4.34 -0.23
C GLN A 134 -2.08 -3.95 0.20
N PHE A 135 -1.42 -3.17 -0.65
CA PHE A 135 -0.03 -2.74 -0.48
C PHE A 135 0.04 -1.23 -0.47
N THR A 136 0.30 -0.64 0.69
CA THR A 136 0.47 0.81 0.82
C THR A 136 1.88 1.21 0.42
N PHE A 137 1.98 2.25 -0.39
CA PHE A 137 3.26 2.74 -0.87
C PHE A 137 3.83 3.83 0.05
N PHE A 138 5.13 3.72 0.35
CA PHE A 138 5.82 4.67 1.23
C PHE A 138 6.00 6.03 0.54
N LYS A 139 5.79 7.10 1.31
CA LYS A 139 6.13 8.46 0.88
C LYS A 139 7.64 8.56 0.62
N ASN A 140 8.02 9.33 -0.40
CA ASN A 140 9.40 9.64 -0.78
C ASN A 140 10.22 8.49 -1.39
N ASN A 141 9.61 7.32 -1.65
CA ASN A 141 10.30 6.21 -2.29
C ASN A 141 9.76 5.95 -3.69
N THR A 142 10.67 5.69 -4.63
CA THR A 142 10.30 5.10 -5.91
C THR A 142 9.86 3.68 -5.65
N ILE A 143 8.75 3.26 -6.23
CA ILE A 143 8.26 1.90 -6.01
C ILE A 143 8.02 1.25 -7.37
N GLY A 144 8.75 0.16 -7.60
CA GLY A 144 8.49 -0.74 -8.71
C GLY A 144 7.52 -1.84 -8.27
N ILE A 145 6.58 -2.17 -9.13
CA ILE A 145 5.53 -3.16 -8.86
C ILE A 145 5.49 -4.13 -10.03
N ASN A 146 5.61 -5.43 -9.75
CA ASN A 146 5.38 -6.47 -10.75
C ASN A 146 4.00 -7.09 -10.52
N PHE A 147 3.11 -6.93 -11.48
CA PHE A 147 1.77 -7.49 -11.47
C PHE A 147 1.81 -8.95 -11.95
N ASN A 148 2.05 -9.89 -11.04
CA ASN A 148 2.02 -11.34 -11.33
C ASN A 148 0.60 -11.86 -11.64
N GLU A 149 -0.41 -11.08 -11.26
CA GLU A 149 -1.82 -11.21 -11.61
C GLU A 149 -2.37 -9.81 -11.95
N SER A 150 -3.59 -9.74 -12.49
CA SER A 150 -4.23 -8.43 -12.73
C SER A 150 -4.51 -7.75 -11.39
N GLY A 151 -4.32 -6.43 -11.33
CA GLY A 151 -4.51 -5.67 -10.10
C GLY A 151 -4.91 -4.23 -10.36
N VAL A 152 -4.99 -3.44 -9.30
CA VAL A 152 -5.42 -2.03 -9.38
C VAL A 152 -4.48 -1.15 -8.55
N ILE A 153 -4.04 -0.03 -9.12
CA ILE A 153 -3.36 1.06 -8.40
C ILE A 153 -4.39 2.13 -8.08
N TYR A 154 -4.50 2.51 -6.81
CA TYR A 154 -5.32 3.62 -6.39
C TYR A 154 -4.44 4.80 -6.02
N VAL A 155 -4.80 5.97 -6.54
CA VAL A 155 -4.23 7.26 -6.19
C VAL A 155 -5.34 8.07 -5.53
N ASN A 156 -5.14 8.45 -4.27
CA ASN A 156 -6.08 9.23 -3.49
C ASN A 156 -5.43 10.53 -3.04
N GLY A 157 -5.79 11.65 -3.66
CA GLY A 157 -5.24 12.96 -3.34
C GLY A 157 -5.13 13.88 -4.56
N SER A 158 -4.56 15.07 -4.35
CA SER A 158 -4.50 16.12 -5.37
C SER A 158 -3.22 16.13 -6.22
N ALA A 159 -2.20 15.34 -5.87
CA ALA A 159 -0.96 15.32 -6.63
C ALA A 159 -1.05 14.37 -7.83
N ASN A 160 -0.42 14.81 -8.92
CA ASN A 160 -0.20 13.97 -10.09
C ASN A 160 1.07 13.13 -9.88
N ILE A 161 1.02 11.87 -10.26
CA ILE A 161 2.13 10.94 -10.11
C ILE A 161 2.51 10.40 -11.48
N ASN A 162 3.72 10.71 -11.95
CA ASN A 162 4.21 10.10 -13.18
C ASN A 162 4.60 8.64 -12.90
N CYS A 163 4.35 7.78 -13.87
CA CYS A 163 4.72 6.38 -13.79
C CYS A 163 5.14 5.85 -15.16
N ILE A 164 5.88 4.75 -15.13
CA ILE A 164 6.34 4.01 -16.30
C ILE A 164 5.72 2.63 -16.23
N VAL A 165 4.97 2.25 -17.26
CA VAL A 165 4.30 0.95 -17.38
C VAL A 165 4.98 0.14 -18.48
N MET A 166 5.40 -1.08 -18.17
CA MET A 166 6.10 -1.98 -19.10
C MET A 166 5.47 -3.36 -19.06
N SER A 167 5.62 -4.14 -20.11
CA SER A 167 5.20 -5.55 -20.17
C SER A 167 6.42 -6.44 -20.44
N ILE A 168 7.29 -6.54 -19.44
CA ILE A 168 8.59 -7.25 -19.54
C ILE A 168 8.58 -8.66 -18.95
N SER A 169 7.45 -9.10 -18.40
CA SER A 169 7.30 -10.44 -17.80
C SER A 169 7.53 -11.60 -18.76
N SER A 170 7.37 -11.37 -20.08
CA SER A 170 7.67 -12.35 -21.12
C SER A 170 9.16 -12.52 -21.40
N ILE A 171 10.00 -11.58 -20.94
CA ILE A 171 11.45 -11.63 -21.14
C ILE A 171 12.06 -12.46 -20.00
N LYS A 172 12.47 -13.69 -20.31
CA LYS A 172 13.14 -14.57 -19.35
C LYS A 172 14.42 -13.90 -18.85
N ASN A 173 14.53 -13.62 -17.56
CA ASN A 173 15.72 -13.07 -16.93
C ASN A 173 15.90 -13.68 -15.53
N ASP A 174 17.12 -13.66 -15.02
CA ASP A 174 17.48 -14.08 -13.67
C ASP A 174 17.47 -12.90 -12.69
N ASP A 175 17.90 -11.73 -13.15
CA ASP A 175 17.96 -10.49 -12.37
C ASP A 175 17.54 -9.30 -13.25
N SER A 176 16.88 -8.29 -12.66
CA SER A 176 16.48 -7.05 -13.33
C SER A 176 17.04 -5.82 -12.63
N VAL A 177 17.63 -4.89 -13.38
CA VAL A 177 18.14 -3.59 -12.89
C VAL A 177 17.43 -2.47 -13.63
N ILE A 178 16.75 -1.59 -12.90
CA ILE A 178 16.03 -0.45 -13.48
C ILE A 178 16.73 0.84 -13.05
N MET A 179 17.17 1.65 -14.01
CA MET A 179 17.74 2.97 -13.80
C MET A 179 16.77 4.05 -14.29
N ILE A 180 16.33 4.92 -13.38
CA ILE A 180 15.46 6.05 -13.67
C ILE A 180 16.18 7.37 -13.40
N GLY A 181 16.04 8.35 -14.29
CA GLY A 181 16.55 9.71 -14.12
C GLY A 181 17.96 9.91 -14.66
N ASN A 182 18.56 11.08 -14.40
CA ASN A 182 19.89 11.42 -14.94
C ASN A 182 21.00 10.71 -14.19
N GLY A 183 21.85 9.98 -14.91
CA GLY A 183 23.02 9.35 -14.33
C GLY A 183 23.69 8.36 -15.27
N GLU A 184 24.75 7.76 -14.75
CA GLU A 184 25.53 6.72 -15.42
C GLU A 184 25.75 5.57 -14.45
N PHE A 185 25.81 4.33 -14.92
CA PHE A 185 25.99 3.13 -14.12
C PHE A 185 26.73 2.08 -14.95
N SER A 186 27.72 1.44 -14.37
CA SER A 186 28.55 0.44 -15.04
C SER A 186 28.16 -0.98 -14.62
N ALA A 187 28.00 -1.89 -15.58
CA ALA A 187 27.76 -3.30 -15.28
C ALA A 187 28.63 -4.23 -16.14
N GLY A 188 29.11 -5.31 -15.53
CA GLY A 188 29.94 -6.31 -16.18
C GLY A 188 30.61 -7.23 -15.19
N ASN A 189 31.73 -7.84 -15.54
CA ASN A 189 32.45 -8.79 -14.67
C ASN A 189 33.91 -8.38 -14.39
N MET A 190 34.25 -7.11 -14.67
CA MET A 190 35.50 -6.47 -14.28
C MET A 190 35.43 -5.96 -12.84
N GLU A 191 36.58 -5.72 -12.18
CA GLU A 191 36.63 -5.32 -10.77
C GLU A 191 36.03 -3.92 -10.50
N ASN A 192 36.02 -3.03 -11.49
CA ASN A 192 35.64 -1.62 -11.35
C ASN A 192 34.26 -1.31 -11.93
N VAL A 193 33.30 -2.23 -11.77
CA VAL A 193 31.91 -2.01 -12.21
C VAL A 193 31.02 -1.75 -11.00
N ASP A 194 29.98 -0.94 -11.19
CA ASP A 194 28.96 -0.74 -10.17
C ASP A 194 28.21 -2.04 -9.91
N PHE A 195 27.86 -2.81 -10.96
CA PHE A 195 27.18 -4.10 -10.86
C PHE A 195 27.95 -5.25 -11.48
N ASN A 196 28.32 -6.19 -10.60
CA ASN A 196 28.96 -7.43 -11.00
C ASN A 196 27.93 -8.44 -11.54
N MET A 197 28.13 -8.85 -12.79
CA MET A 197 27.36 -9.85 -13.50
C MET A 197 28.05 -11.21 -13.45
N GLU A 198 27.28 -12.21 -13.05
CA GLU A 198 27.71 -13.60 -13.01
C GLU A 198 27.57 -14.22 -14.41
N SER A 199 28.49 -15.13 -14.74
CA SER A 199 28.43 -15.87 -16.01
C SER A 199 27.16 -16.72 -16.10
N ALA A 200 26.66 -16.94 -17.31
CA ALA A 200 25.46 -17.72 -17.64
C ALA A 200 24.11 -17.19 -17.10
N LYS A 201 24.09 -16.15 -16.25
CA LYS A 201 22.85 -15.45 -15.87
C LYS A 201 22.43 -14.46 -16.96
N ASN A 202 21.13 -14.34 -17.18
CA ASN A 202 20.52 -13.35 -18.04
C ASN A 202 20.02 -12.15 -17.21
N TYR A 203 20.54 -10.98 -17.50
CA TYR A 203 20.20 -9.75 -16.80
C TYR A 203 19.32 -8.87 -17.68
N LEU A 204 18.29 -8.27 -17.10
CA LEU A 204 17.45 -7.28 -17.76
C LEU A 204 17.77 -5.88 -17.24
N PHE A 205 18.19 -4.98 -18.11
CA PHE A 205 18.45 -3.58 -17.80
C PHE A 205 17.36 -2.72 -18.41
N VAL A 206 16.74 -1.86 -17.59
CA VAL A 206 15.75 -0.87 -18.03
C VAL A 206 16.30 0.52 -17.74
N LEU A 207 16.32 1.40 -18.73
CA LEU A 207 16.73 2.79 -18.60
C LEU A 207 15.57 3.70 -19.01
N SER A 208 15.23 4.68 -18.19
CA SER A 208 14.16 5.64 -18.50
C SER A 208 14.28 6.92 -17.67
N SER A 209 13.37 7.86 -17.91
CA SER A 209 13.08 8.97 -16.98
C SER A 209 11.57 9.15 -16.81
N PHE A 210 11.11 9.69 -15.68
CA PHE A 210 9.68 9.93 -15.43
C PHE A 210 9.14 11.06 -16.32
N ASP A 211 9.97 12.06 -16.58
CA ASP A 211 9.62 13.12 -17.54
C ASP A 211 9.73 12.66 -19.01
N GLY A 212 10.30 11.46 -19.23
CA GLY A 212 10.76 10.88 -20.49
C GLY A 212 11.34 11.88 -21.49
N LYS A 213 12.14 12.83 -21.02
CA LYS A 213 13.11 13.56 -21.83
C LYS A 213 14.50 12.93 -21.78
N GLY A 214 14.67 11.95 -20.88
CA GLY A 214 15.88 11.16 -20.73
C GLY A 214 16.30 10.56 -22.08
N GLN A 215 17.57 10.75 -22.43
CA GLN A 215 18.22 10.09 -23.56
C GLN A 215 19.13 9.03 -22.98
N SER A 216 18.74 7.78 -23.21
CA SER A 216 19.46 6.62 -22.71
C SER A 216 20.44 6.10 -23.76
N SER A 217 21.60 5.63 -23.31
CA SER A 217 22.64 5.07 -24.15
C SER A 217 23.38 3.96 -23.41
N LEU A 218 23.90 3.02 -24.19
CA LEU A 218 24.77 1.95 -23.74
C LEU A 218 26.11 2.08 -24.47
N ASP A 219 27.20 2.17 -23.73
CA ASP A 219 28.56 2.24 -24.28
C ASP A 219 29.40 1.07 -23.77
N GLY A 220 30.10 0.40 -24.68
CA GLY A 220 30.90 -0.79 -24.40
C GLY A 220 31.23 -1.58 -25.66
N ASP A 221 32.33 -2.33 -25.60
CA ASP A 221 32.75 -3.20 -26.70
C ASP A 221 31.99 -4.53 -26.63
N ILE A 222 31.23 -4.83 -27.70
CA ILE A 222 30.51 -6.10 -27.84
C ILE A 222 31.42 -7.11 -28.53
N ASP A 223 31.77 -8.16 -27.79
CA ASP A 223 32.21 -9.43 -28.37
C ASP A 223 30.99 -10.35 -28.50
N GLU A 224 30.48 -10.48 -29.73
CA GLU A 224 29.26 -11.25 -30.03
C GLU A 224 29.43 -12.75 -29.79
N ASP A 225 30.67 -13.26 -29.75
CA ASP A 225 30.96 -14.66 -29.46
C ASP A 225 30.91 -14.94 -27.95
N ALA A 226 31.12 -13.91 -27.13
CA ALA A 226 31.13 -14.02 -25.66
C ALA A 226 29.82 -13.53 -25.01
N LEU A 227 29.13 -12.57 -25.62
CA LEU A 227 28.01 -11.85 -25.02
C LEU A 227 26.80 -11.79 -25.95
N GLU A 228 25.64 -12.21 -25.46
CA GLU A 228 24.36 -11.91 -26.10
C GLU A 228 23.77 -10.64 -25.50
N LEU A 229 23.52 -9.65 -26.37
CA LEU A 229 22.84 -8.41 -26.04
C LEU A 229 21.61 -8.25 -26.95
N VAL A 230 20.43 -8.16 -26.35
CA VAL A 230 19.16 -8.04 -27.07
C VAL A 230 18.38 -6.81 -26.59
N ARG A 231 17.91 -5.98 -27.53
CA ARG A 231 17.08 -4.81 -27.22
C ARG A 231 15.58 -5.12 -27.39
N TYR A 232 14.76 -4.60 -26.48
CA TYR A 232 13.30 -4.76 -26.48
C TYR A 232 12.58 -3.41 -26.41
N ASN A 233 11.35 -3.38 -26.91
CA ASN A 233 10.39 -2.30 -26.67
C ASN A 233 9.80 -2.43 -25.26
N ALA A 234 9.15 -1.37 -24.77
CA ALA A 234 8.47 -1.35 -23.46
C ALA A 234 7.37 -2.41 -23.30
N ASP A 235 6.81 -2.93 -24.40
CA ASP A 235 5.82 -4.01 -24.40
C ASP A 235 6.43 -5.42 -24.37
N GLY A 236 7.77 -5.51 -24.29
CA GLY A 236 8.51 -6.76 -24.29
C GLY A 236 8.74 -7.35 -25.68
N THR A 237 8.32 -6.66 -26.75
CA THR A 237 8.61 -7.12 -28.11
C THR A 237 10.05 -6.84 -28.51
N LYS A 238 10.71 -7.83 -29.12
CA LYS A 238 12.10 -7.70 -29.57
C LYS A 238 12.22 -6.64 -30.65
N ILE A 239 13.21 -5.76 -30.52
CA ILE A 239 13.54 -4.78 -31.56
C ILE A 239 14.42 -5.48 -32.58
N VAL A 240 13.87 -5.70 -33.77
CA VAL A 240 14.57 -6.33 -34.89
C VAL A 240 15.38 -5.26 -35.62
N ASN A 241 16.49 -4.81 -35.02
CA ASN A 241 17.46 -4.00 -35.75
C ASN A 241 18.46 -4.92 -36.46
N SER A 242 18.63 -4.71 -37.77
CA SER A 242 19.40 -5.55 -38.68
C SER A 242 20.89 -5.18 -38.78
N GLN A 243 21.43 -4.36 -37.87
CA GLN A 243 22.86 -4.03 -37.87
C GLN A 243 23.49 -4.34 -36.51
N PRO A 244 24.34 -5.38 -36.45
CA PRO A 244 25.25 -5.58 -35.35
C PRO A 244 26.38 -4.55 -35.43
N SER A 245 27.03 -4.32 -34.30
CA SER A 245 28.36 -3.73 -34.19
C SER A 245 28.53 -2.19 -34.19
N ARG A 246 29.10 -1.75 -33.06
CA ARG A 246 30.06 -0.65 -32.86
C ARG A 246 29.60 0.80 -32.73
N LYS A 247 28.33 1.17 -32.88
CA LYS A 247 27.90 2.56 -32.54
C LYS A 247 26.40 2.81 -32.36
N LEU A 248 25.61 1.77 -32.21
CA LEU A 248 24.15 1.85 -32.18
C LEU A 248 23.74 1.54 -30.74
N LEU A 249 23.03 2.40 -30.00
CA LEU A 249 21.68 2.88 -30.33
C LEU A 249 21.42 4.29 -29.75
N ALA A 250 21.93 5.34 -30.39
CA ALA A 250 21.27 6.66 -30.29
C ALA A 250 20.01 6.63 -31.18
N GLY A 251 19.07 5.75 -30.86
CA GLY A 251 17.82 5.61 -31.57
C GLY A 251 16.82 6.62 -31.04
N SER A 252 16.88 7.86 -31.54
CA SER A 252 15.75 8.78 -31.49
C SER A 252 14.51 8.06 -32.01
N SER A 253 13.39 8.10 -31.27
CA SER A 253 12.08 7.51 -31.59
C SER A 253 11.80 6.08 -31.09
N GLN A 254 12.03 5.80 -29.81
CA GLN A 254 11.12 4.90 -29.08
C GLN A 254 9.96 5.77 -28.54
N PRO A 255 8.70 5.31 -28.57
CA PRO A 255 7.54 6.14 -28.22
C PRO A 255 7.51 6.68 -26.77
N ASP A 256 8.49 6.37 -25.91
CA ASP A 256 8.50 6.90 -24.54
C ASP A 256 9.88 7.04 -23.88
N ASN A 257 10.98 6.98 -24.64
CA ASN A 257 12.35 7.03 -24.06
C ASN A 257 12.57 5.98 -22.94
N ILE A 258 12.03 4.78 -23.16
CA ILE A 258 12.23 3.61 -22.30
C ILE A 258 13.10 2.63 -23.09
N ASP A 259 14.32 2.39 -22.63
CA ASP A 259 15.24 1.44 -23.23
C ASP A 259 15.36 0.17 -22.39
N ILE A 260 15.24 -0.99 -23.04
CA ILE A 260 15.26 -2.29 -22.37
C ILE A 260 16.28 -3.20 -23.06
N TYR A 261 17.24 -3.70 -22.29
CA TYR A 261 18.32 -4.56 -22.75
C TYR A 261 18.34 -5.87 -21.95
N SER A 262 18.36 -7.00 -22.63
CA SER A 262 18.68 -8.30 -22.04
C SER A 262 20.14 -8.62 -22.36
N MET A 263 20.92 -8.99 -21.34
CA MET A 263 22.34 -9.24 -21.49
C MET A 263 22.75 -10.53 -20.79
N LYS A 264 23.42 -11.42 -21.52
CA LYS A 264 23.89 -12.70 -21.02
C LYS A 264 25.31 -13.00 -21.48
N ASN A 265 26.18 -13.29 -20.53
CA ASN A 265 27.55 -13.71 -20.80
C ASN A 265 27.63 -15.24 -20.89
N TYR A 266 28.19 -15.75 -21.99
CA TYR A 266 28.42 -17.18 -22.22
C TYR A 266 29.86 -17.61 -21.94
N ASN A 267 30.78 -16.65 -21.83
CA ASN A 267 32.21 -16.90 -21.63
C ASN A 267 32.69 -16.21 -20.34
N ASP A 268 32.96 -17.00 -19.31
CA ASP A 268 33.43 -16.50 -18.01
C ASP A 268 34.84 -15.87 -18.05
N GLU A 269 35.65 -16.23 -19.05
CA GLU A 269 36.96 -15.62 -19.29
C GLU A 269 36.86 -14.24 -19.92
N TYR A 270 35.79 -13.96 -20.68
CA TYR A 270 35.60 -12.66 -21.32
C TYR A 270 35.32 -11.58 -20.27
N LYS A 271 36.23 -10.61 -20.16
CA LYS A 271 36.11 -9.48 -19.25
C LYS A 271 35.53 -8.27 -19.95
N PHE A 272 34.44 -7.73 -19.40
CA PHE A 272 33.74 -6.60 -19.98
C PHE A 272 33.16 -5.65 -18.92
N SER A 273 32.92 -4.42 -19.35
CA SER A 273 32.23 -3.37 -18.61
C SER A 273 31.41 -2.54 -19.58
N TYR A 274 30.12 -2.43 -19.33
CA TYR A 274 29.20 -1.57 -20.07
C TYR A 274 28.77 -0.39 -19.22
N ASN A 275 28.83 0.80 -19.80
CA ASN A 275 28.32 2.02 -19.20
C ASN A 275 26.91 2.31 -19.72
N PHE A 276 25.93 2.19 -18.82
CA PHE A 276 24.55 2.56 -19.00
C PHE A 276 24.38 4.01 -18.60
N LYS A 277 23.83 4.85 -19.47
CA LYS A 277 23.72 6.29 -19.21
C LYS A 277 22.35 6.80 -19.59
N THR A 278 21.79 7.69 -18.77
CA THR A 278 20.61 8.49 -19.09
C THR A 278 20.95 9.96 -18.86
N THR A 279 20.72 10.80 -19.87
CA THR A 279 21.00 12.26 -19.82
C THR A 279 19.78 13.07 -20.21
N ASN A 280 19.80 14.39 -20.02
CA ASN A 280 18.75 15.32 -20.49
C ASN A 280 17.35 15.15 -19.84
N SER A 281 17.23 14.41 -18.74
CA SER A 281 16.03 14.37 -17.90
C SER A 281 15.97 15.59 -16.95
N ASN A 282 14.76 15.99 -16.54
CA ASN A 282 14.54 16.89 -15.39
C ASN A 282 14.55 16.16 -14.04
N ASP A 283 14.51 14.83 -14.06
CA ASP A 283 14.72 14.00 -12.88
C ASP A 283 16.20 14.08 -12.50
N LYS A 284 16.51 14.99 -11.56
CA LYS A 284 17.88 15.34 -11.17
C LYS A 284 18.63 14.18 -10.51
N GLU A 285 17.90 13.28 -9.87
CA GLU A 285 18.46 12.15 -9.13
C GLU A 285 18.43 10.89 -9.97
N ARG A 286 19.55 10.14 -9.95
CA ARG A 286 19.62 8.78 -10.47
C ARG A 286 19.02 7.82 -9.44
N ILE A 287 18.02 7.07 -9.86
CA ILE A 287 17.35 6.07 -9.04
C ILE A 287 17.67 4.69 -9.63
N ILE A 288 18.20 3.79 -8.79
CA ILE A 288 18.44 2.40 -9.18
C ILE A 288 17.48 1.51 -8.38
N ILE A 289 16.73 0.66 -9.07
CA ILE A 289 15.82 -0.33 -8.47
C ILE A 289 16.38 -1.72 -8.80
N ASN A 290 16.99 -2.34 -7.78
CA ASN A 290 17.46 -3.72 -7.77
C ASN A 290 17.76 -4.11 -6.31
N SER A 291 17.55 -5.37 -5.94
CA SER A 291 17.79 -5.85 -4.57
C SER A 291 19.25 -5.76 -4.10
N LYS A 292 20.22 -5.70 -5.02
CA LYS A 292 21.66 -5.61 -4.74
C LYS A 292 22.20 -4.17 -4.73
N PHE A 293 21.51 -3.20 -5.34
CA PHE A 293 22.00 -1.80 -5.52
C PHE A 293 21.08 -0.70 -4.97
N GLY A 294 19.79 -1.00 -4.81
CA GLY A 294 18.79 0.05 -4.74
C GLY A 294 18.66 0.71 -3.37
N THR A 295 18.42 2.03 -3.38
CA THR A 295 17.73 2.72 -2.28
C THR A 295 16.25 2.37 -2.22
N HIS A 296 15.74 1.64 -3.22
CA HIS A 296 14.34 1.27 -3.39
C HIS A 296 14.20 -0.18 -3.82
N ASN A 297 13.13 -0.82 -3.34
CA ASN A 297 12.80 -2.21 -3.65
C ASN A 297 11.55 -2.29 -4.53
N MET A 298 11.46 -3.35 -5.33
CA MET A 298 10.17 -3.72 -5.90
C MET A 298 9.27 -4.25 -4.79
N ALA A 299 8.00 -3.84 -4.79
CA ALA A 299 7.00 -4.46 -3.94
C ALA A 299 6.77 -5.89 -4.44
N SER A 300 7.19 -6.88 -3.65
CA SER A 300 6.76 -8.27 -3.77
C SER A 300 5.54 -8.51 -2.88
N GLU A 301 4.84 -9.63 -3.09
CA GLU A 301 3.84 -10.09 -2.11
C GLU A 301 4.44 -10.05 -0.69
N PRO A 302 3.65 -9.73 0.36
CA PRO A 302 4.14 -9.91 1.71
C PRO A 302 4.36 -11.42 1.82
N ASP A 303 5.48 -11.84 2.43
CA ASP A 303 5.61 -13.25 2.80
C ASP A 303 4.29 -13.66 3.44
N ALA A 304 3.60 -14.63 2.83
CA ALA A 304 2.33 -15.12 3.34
C ALA A 304 2.54 -15.27 4.84
N VAL A 305 1.75 -14.55 5.65
CA VAL A 305 1.85 -14.66 7.10
C VAL A 305 1.70 -16.14 7.35
N LYS A 306 2.81 -16.83 7.61
CA LYS A 306 2.79 -18.19 8.07
C LYS A 306 2.09 -18.03 9.39
N VAL A 307 0.78 -18.31 9.39
CA VAL A 307 0.03 -18.52 10.60
C VAL A 307 0.83 -19.61 11.27
N GLN A 308 1.63 -19.20 12.24
CA GLN A 308 2.44 -20.09 13.03
C GLN A 308 1.40 -20.84 13.83
N GLU A 309 0.90 -21.94 13.26
CA GLU A 309 0.13 -22.93 14.00
C GLU A 309 1.02 -23.30 15.17
N SER A 310 0.66 -22.79 16.34
CA SER A 310 1.29 -23.13 17.61
C SER A 310 0.93 -24.58 17.92
N SER A 311 1.58 -25.49 17.22
CA SER A 311 1.65 -26.89 17.63
C SER A 311 2.59 -26.97 18.83
N PRO A 312 2.18 -27.65 19.91
CA PRO A 312 2.97 -27.71 21.13
C PRO A 312 4.28 -28.46 20.87
N THR A 313 5.38 -27.86 21.33
CA THR A 313 6.76 -28.35 21.26
C THR A 313 6.87 -29.78 21.79
N PRO A 314 7.82 -30.59 21.29
CA PRO A 314 9.08 -30.67 22.04
C PRO A 314 10.34 -30.85 21.17
N GLY A 315 11.44 -30.21 21.59
CA GLY A 315 12.77 -30.82 21.48
C GLY A 315 13.79 -30.22 20.52
N ASN A 316 14.61 -29.32 21.08
CA ASN A 316 16.09 -29.29 21.04
C ASN A 316 16.90 -28.97 19.76
N LYS A 317 17.97 -28.19 20.03
CA LYS A 317 19.13 -27.75 19.20
C LYS A 317 18.84 -26.52 18.33
N GLY A 318 19.52 -25.38 18.41
CA GLY A 318 20.68 -24.94 19.18
C GLY A 318 21.16 -23.60 18.60
N GLY A 319 21.62 -22.68 19.46
CA GLY A 319 22.28 -21.43 19.06
C GLY A 319 21.52 -20.15 19.41
N ASN A 320 22.07 -19.37 20.35
CA ASN A 320 21.77 -17.97 20.67
C ASN A 320 20.56 -17.61 21.56
N THR A 321 19.99 -18.56 22.33
CA THR A 321 18.88 -18.27 23.27
C THR A 321 19.32 -17.58 24.59
N ALA A 322 20.61 -17.55 24.90
CA ALA A 322 21.11 -17.03 26.18
C ALA A 322 20.95 -15.51 26.34
N LEU A 323 21.04 -14.74 25.24
CA LEU A 323 20.88 -13.29 25.28
C LEU A 323 19.41 -12.86 25.35
N ILE A 324 18.51 -13.58 24.66
CA ILE A 324 17.08 -13.24 24.64
C ILE A 324 16.41 -13.59 25.98
N ALA A 325 16.80 -14.70 26.62
CA ALA A 325 16.28 -15.06 27.94
C ALA A 325 16.70 -14.05 29.03
N ALA A 326 17.90 -13.48 28.93
CA ALA A 326 18.37 -12.46 29.88
C ALA A 326 17.58 -11.14 29.76
N VAL A 327 17.25 -10.71 28.54
CA VAL A 327 16.49 -9.47 28.32
C VAL A 327 15.06 -9.58 28.84
N VAL A 328 14.40 -10.73 28.63
CA VAL A 328 13.03 -10.95 29.10
C VAL A 328 12.95 -10.99 30.63
N ALA A 329 13.94 -11.60 31.30
CA ALA A 329 13.98 -11.64 32.77
C ALA A 329 14.12 -10.23 33.39
N VAL A 330 14.90 -9.35 32.77
CA VAL A 330 15.09 -7.96 33.24
C VAL A 330 13.80 -7.15 33.10
N ILE A 331 13.06 -7.30 31.99
CA ILE A 331 11.80 -6.59 31.78
C ILE A 331 10.75 -6.98 32.83
N VAL A 332 10.66 -8.27 33.18
CA VAL A 332 9.71 -8.74 34.21
C VAL A 332 10.01 -8.15 35.59
N ILE A 333 11.30 -8.05 35.96
CA ILE A 333 11.71 -7.45 37.24
C ILE A 333 11.34 -5.96 37.27
N ILE A 334 11.54 -5.23 36.18
CA ILE A 334 11.16 -3.80 36.09
C ILE A 334 9.65 -3.63 36.29
N VAL A 335 8.81 -4.47 35.67
CA VAL A 335 7.35 -4.41 35.83
C VAL A 335 6.95 -4.65 37.29
N ILE A 336 7.55 -5.63 37.97
CA ILE A 336 7.26 -5.91 39.38
C ILE A 336 7.63 -4.71 40.27
N VAL A 337 8.79 -4.09 40.03
CA VAL A 337 9.21 -2.87 40.77
C VAL A 337 8.22 -1.72 40.54
N CYS A 338 7.77 -1.50 39.30
CA CYS A 338 6.77 -0.47 38.99
C CYS A 338 5.45 -0.71 39.73
N VAL A 339 4.97 -1.96 39.81
CA VAL A 339 3.74 -2.31 40.53
C VAL A 339 3.88 -2.07 42.04
N ILE A 340 5.03 -2.43 42.63
CA ILE A 340 5.30 -2.19 44.07
C ILE A 340 5.33 -0.69 44.36
N VAL A 341 6.04 0.11 43.54
CA VAL A 341 6.09 1.57 43.70
C VAL A 341 4.69 2.18 43.59
N PHE A 342 3.89 1.74 42.61
CA PHE A 342 2.51 2.20 42.44
C PHE A 342 1.65 1.89 43.68
N PHE A 343 1.76 0.68 44.24
CA PHE A 343 1.03 0.29 45.45
C PHE A 343 1.45 1.10 46.69
N VAL A 344 2.75 1.36 46.87
CA VAL A 344 3.26 2.18 47.98
C VAL A 344 2.79 3.63 47.85
N MET A 345 2.81 4.20 46.64
CA MET A 345 2.30 5.54 46.38
C MET A 345 0.78 5.63 46.61
N LYS A 346 0.02 4.58 46.24
CA LYS A 346 -1.43 4.53 46.51
C LYS A 346 -1.73 4.47 48.01
N LYS A 347 -0.98 3.67 48.78
CA LYS A 347 -1.15 3.61 50.24
C LYS A 347 -0.79 4.93 50.94
N LYS A 348 0.25 5.64 50.50
CA LYS A 348 0.60 6.96 51.06
C LYS A 348 -0.46 8.04 50.80
N LYS A 349 -1.20 7.96 49.68
CA LYS A 349 -2.30 8.89 49.40
C LYS A 349 -3.55 8.64 50.24
N GLN A 350 -3.78 7.41 50.71
CA GLN A 350 -4.91 7.10 51.59
C GLN A 350 -4.62 7.47 53.05
N ALA A 351 -3.38 7.28 53.53
CA ALA A 351 -3.00 7.71 54.89
C ALA A 351 -3.10 9.24 55.07
N LYS A 352 -2.76 10.04 54.05
CA LYS A 352 -2.86 11.51 54.13
C LYS A 352 -4.29 12.08 54.12
N ARG A 353 -5.33 11.28 53.86
CA ARG A 353 -6.73 11.76 53.87
C ARG A 353 -7.48 11.43 55.16
N ASN A 354 -6.93 10.55 56.01
CA ASN A 354 -7.58 10.16 57.26
C ASN A 354 -7.11 10.96 58.48
N ASP A 355 -6.05 11.77 58.36
CA ASP A 355 -5.53 12.62 59.45
C ASP A 355 -6.01 14.08 59.34
N SER A 356 -7.04 14.39 58.54
CA SER A 356 -7.54 15.75 58.31
C SER A 356 -9.01 15.99 58.65
N GLU A 357 -9.65 15.07 59.37
CA GLU A 357 -10.99 15.26 59.95
C GLU A 357 -10.93 15.14 61.48
N GLU A 358 -10.30 16.10 62.15
CA GLU A 358 -10.48 16.27 63.59
C GLU A 358 -10.62 17.77 63.92
N GLY A 359 -11.89 18.17 64.09
CA GLY A 359 -12.36 19.24 64.98
C GLY A 359 -11.88 20.66 64.74
N ASP A 360 -12.70 21.46 64.05
CA ASP A 360 -12.77 22.90 64.33
C ASP A 360 -14.21 23.21 64.79
N VAL A 361 -14.35 23.37 66.11
CA VAL A 361 -15.60 23.73 66.78
C VAL A 361 -15.69 25.25 66.75
N HIS A 362 -16.45 25.80 65.81
CA HIS A 362 -16.89 27.18 65.90
C HIS A 362 -18.17 27.24 66.75
N GLU A 363 -18.02 27.67 67.99
CA GLU A 363 -19.07 28.34 68.74
C GLU A 363 -19.28 29.71 68.11
N ASP A 364 -20.50 30.04 67.70
CA ASP A 364 -20.88 31.43 67.48
C ASP A 364 -22.30 31.70 68.01
N GLU A 365 -22.36 32.85 68.68
CA GLU A 365 -23.34 33.31 69.63
C GLU A 365 -24.71 33.62 69.03
N SER A 366 -25.72 33.42 69.88
CA SER A 366 -27.06 33.97 69.79
C SER A 366 -27.07 35.50 69.67
N PHE A 367 -27.84 36.04 68.73
CA PHE A 367 -28.47 37.35 68.89
C PHE A 367 -29.98 37.27 68.64
N ASP A 368 -30.69 37.48 69.73
CA ASP A 368 -32.13 37.63 69.84
C ASP A 368 -32.61 39.04 69.46
N ARG A 369 -33.94 39.13 69.26
CA ARG A 369 -34.85 40.29 69.25
C ARG A 369 -34.97 41.09 67.95
N ALA A 370 -36.12 41.11 67.25
CA ALA A 370 -37.54 41.33 67.61
C ALA A 370 -38.01 42.80 67.58
N ASN A 371 -39.24 42.92 67.06
CA ASN A 371 -40.24 44.01 67.06
C ASN A 371 -40.25 44.90 65.81
N ALA A 372 -41.32 44.83 64.99
CA ALA A 372 -42.65 45.47 65.15
C ALA A 372 -42.56 46.97 64.77
N VAL A 373 -43.36 47.52 63.86
CA VAL A 373 -44.80 47.44 63.60
C VAL A 373 -45.07 47.61 62.10
#